data_AF-A0A7V3SLP1-F1
#
_entry.id   AF-A0A7V3SLP1-F1
#
_cell.length_a   1.000
_cell.length_b   1.000
_cell.length_c   1.000
_cell.angle_alpha   90.00
_cell.angle_beta   90.00
_cell.angle_gamma   90.00
#
_symmetry.space_group_name_H-M   'P 1'
#
loop_
_entity.id
_entity.type
_entity.pdbx_description
1 polymer ?
#
loop_
_entity_poly.entity_id
_entity_poly.type
_entity_poly.pdbx_seq_one_letter_code
_entity_poly.pdbx_strand_id
1 'polypeptide(L)'
;MGEALMLFVLGALLAAFPVYRFIGWWIEGSIAGGELAVLLCTYIGLMGLLLVSGSAWLAFMALMLLVSGVAIMPWLGDMFNRRALRKIDEEEMYRARDALAADPENHLARVVLAEKLYKLGRLDEAIEHLEYAVESSPALSRLERGKLQSWKREQAFAQRKLVLCPMCGSENPGEARRCIQCGSPIETLAALKEWAAQEQVVQKVLRAWLTVMAVLTVLSFVFMLLPLEMQGVVTIAALIVGAWFFLNRVKAWKQTV
;
A
#
# COMPACT_ATOMS: atom_id res chain seq x y z
N MET A 1 -18.74 -38.72 -2.47
CA MET A 1 -18.70 -38.27 -1.06
C MET A 1 -17.34 -37.67 -0.68
N GLY A 2 -16.21 -38.25 -1.11
CA GLY A 2 -14.87 -37.72 -0.79
C GLY A 2 -14.54 -36.35 -1.39
N GLU A 3 -14.91 -36.08 -2.65
CA GLU A 3 -14.62 -34.80 -3.31
C GLU A 3 -15.36 -33.61 -2.70
N ALA A 4 -16.65 -33.77 -2.41
CA ALA A 4 -17.46 -32.73 -1.75
C ALA A 4 -16.93 -32.42 -0.34
N LEU A 5 -16.51 -33.44 0.41
CA LEU A 5 -15.89 -33.27 1.72
C LEU A 5 -14.55 -32.53 1.61
N MET A 6 -13.74 -32.86 0.60
CA MET A 6 -12.46 -32.19 0.35
C MET A 6 -12.64 -30.71 -0.02
N LEU A 7 -13.58 -30.39 -0.92
CA LEU A 7 -13.92 -29.02 -1.29
C LEU A 7 -14.49 -28.22 -0.11
N PHE A 8 -15.28 -28.86 0.74
CA PHE A 8 -15.78 -28.26 1.97
C PHE A 8 -14.66 -27.90 2.94
N VAL A 9 -13.75 -28.84 3.22
CA VAL A 9 -12.62 -28.59 4.12
C VAL A 9 -11.71 -27.50 3.55
N LEU A 10 -11.41 -27.55 2.26
CA LEU A 10 -10.58 -26.53 1.59
C LEU A 10 -11.24 -25.15 1.64
N GLY A 11 -12.51 -25.06 1.28
CA GLY A 11 -13.28 -23.82 1.35
C GLY A 11 -13.32 -23.28 2.78
N ALA A 12 -13.64 -24.12 3.77
CA ALA A 12 -13.70 -23.75 5.18
C ALA A 12 -12.37 -23.17 5.68
N LEU A 13 -11.25 -23.80 5.34
CA LEU A 13 -9.91 -23.29 5.67
C LEU A 13 -9.63 -21.93 5.02
N LEU A 14 -10.00 -21.76 3.75
CA LEU A 14 -9.83 -20.49 3.02
C LEU A 14 -10.73 -19.37 3.58
N ALA A 15 -11.92 -19.69 4.10
CA ALA A 15 -12.82 -18.70 4.69
C ALA A 15 -12.52 -18.39 6.15
N ALA A 16 -11.95 -19.32 6.91
CA ALA A 16 -11.70 -19.16 8.34
C ALA A 16 -10.79 -17.97 8.66
N PHE A 17 -9.70 -17.79 7.92
CA PHE A 17 -8.76 -16.69 8.14
C PHE A 17 -9.37 -15.30 7.86
N PRO A 18 -10.03 -15.05 6.71
CA PRO A 18 -10.82 -13.84 6.45
C PRO A 18 -11.86 -13.53 7.54
N VAL A 19 -12.67 -14.53 7.92
CA VAL A 19 -13.74 -14.36 8.91
C VAL A 19 -13.17 -13.95 10.26
N TYR A 20 -12.10 -14.62 10.72
CA TYR A 20 -11.40 -14.25 11.95
C TYR A 20 -10.89 -12.80 11.89
N ARG A 21 -10.28 -12.38 10.78
CA ARG A 21 -9.77 -11.01 10.60
C ARG A 21 -10.89 -9.97 10.59
N PHE A 22 -12.01 -10.23 9.93
CA PHE A 22 -13.15 -9.32 9.92
C PHE A 22 -13.72 -9.12 11.32
N ILE A 23 -13.84 -10.18 12.11
CA ILE A 23 -14.31 -10.08 13.50
C ILE A 23 -13.32 -9.25 14.33
N GLY A 24 -12.00 -9.48 14.18
CA GLY A 24 -10.97 -8.67 14.85
C GLY A 24 -11.12 -7.19 14.54
N TRP A 25 -11.23 -6.84 13.26
CA TRP A 25 -11.42 -5.46 12.80
C TRP A 25 -12.71 -4.80 13.30
N TRP A 26 -13.78 -5.58 13.47
CA TRP A 26 -15.02 -5.07 14.05
C TRP A 26 -14.87 -4.79 15.55
N ILE A 27 -14.20 -5.68 16.29
CA ILE A 27 -13.87 -5.47 17.71
C ILE A 27 -12.98 -4.24 17.89
N GLU A 28 -12.02 -4.03 16.98
CA GLU A 28 -11.13 -2.86 16.94
C GLU A 28 -11.85 -1.57 16.52
N GLY A 29 -13.13 -1.64 16.11
CA GLY A 29 -13.90 -0.48 15.65
C GLY A 29 -13.46 0.07 14.29
N SER A 30 -12.63 -0.67 13.56
CA SER A 30 -12.10 -0.28 12.24
C SER A 30 -13.11 -0.46 11.11
N ILE A 31 -14.06 -1.40 11.26
CA ILE A 31 -15.19 -1.63 10.34
C ILE A 31 -16.53 -1.49 11.06
N ALA A 32 -17.54 -0.97 10.36
CA ALA A 32 -18.89 -0.89 10.89
C ALA A 32 -19.59 -2.26 10.88
N GLY A 33 -20.58 -2.47 11.75
CA GLY A 33 -21.34 -3.73 11.78
C GLY A 33 -22.00 -4.09 10.44
N GLY A 34 -22.44 -3.09 9.67
CA GLY A 34 -22.96 -3.30 8.32
C GLY A 34 -21.90 -3.77 7.31
N GLU A 35 -20.66 -3.27 7.42
CA GLU A 35 -19.55 -3.69 6.56
C GLU A 35 -19.15 -5.15 6.87
N LEU A 36 -19.10 -5.50 8.16
CA LEU A 36 -18.88 -6.88 8.60
C LEU A 36 -19.94 -7.83 8.02
N ALA A 37 -21.22 -7.46 8.09
CA ALA A 37 -22.31 -8.28 7.58
C ALA A 37 -22.17 -8.56 6.07
N VAL A 38 -21.88 -7.53 5.27
CA VAL A 38 -21.67 -7.68 3.82
C VAL A 38 -20.49 -8.62 3.51
N LEU A 39 -19.37 -8.47 4.22
CA LEU A 39 -18.18 -9.31 4.03
C LEU A 39 -18.45 -10.77 4.38
N LEU A 40 -19.11 -11.03 5.51
CA LEU A 40 -19.50 -12.38 5.92
C LEU A 40 -20.49 -13.02 4.94
N CYS A 41 -21.53 -12.28 4.54
CA CYS A 41 -22.51 -12.75 3.55
C CYS A 41 -21.87 -13.09 2.21
N THR A 42 -20.89 -12.28 1.76
CA THR A 42 -20.15 -12.53 0.52
C THR A 42 -19.35 -13.84 0.60
N TYR A 43 -18.61 -14.07 1.69
CA TYR A 43 -17.83 -15.30 1.87
C TYR A 43 -18.70 -16.54 2.06
N ILE A 44 -19.80 -16.43 2.82
CA ILE A 44 -20.78 -17.51 2.98
C ILE A 44 -21.44 -17.82 1.64
N GLY A 45 -21.77 -16.80 0.84
CA GLY A 45 -22.34 -16.95 -0.50
C GLY A 45 -21.39 -17.65 -1.47
N LEU A 46 -20.11 -17.28 -1.48
CA LEU A 46 -19.07 -17.95 -2.27
C LEU A 46 -18.85 -19.40 -1.84
N MET A 47 -18.90 -19.67 -0.53
CA MET A 47 -18.83 -21.02 0.02
C MET A 47 -20.02 -21.87 -0.43
N GLY A 48 -21.23 -21.31 -0.31
CA GLY A 48 -22.46 -21.96 -0.76
C GLY A 48 -22.41 -22.25 -2.26
N LEU A 49 -21.93 -21.30 -3.06
CA LEU A 49 -21.75 -21.48 -4.49
C LEU A 49 -20.76 -22.61 -4.80
N LEU A 50 -19.62 -22.66 -4.12
CA LEU A 50 -18.61 -23.72 -4.28
C LEU A 50 -19.17 -25.12 -4.00
N LEU A 51 -20.04 -25.24 -2.98
CA LEU A 51 -20.58 -26.53 -2.53
C LEU A 51 -21.80 -27.00 -3.32
N VAL A 52 -22.63 -26.07 -3.79
CA VAL A 52 -23.92 -26.38 -4.43
C VAL A 52 -23.82 -26.35 -5.95
N SER A 53 -22.82 -25.68 -6.54
CA SER A 53 -22.73 -25.59 -7.99
C SER A 53 -22.53 -26.96 -8.63
N GLY A 54 -23.51 -27.44 -9.40
CA GLY A 54 -23.40 -28.65 -10.21
C GLY A 54 -22.45 -28.51 -11.42
N SER A 55 -21.88 -27.32 -11.63
CA SER A 55 -20.93 -27.02 -12.71
C SER A 55 -19.52 -26.82 -12.16
N ALA A 56 -18.56 -27.57 -12.70
CA ALA A 56 -17.14 -27.45 -12.32
C ALA A 56 -16.59 -26.01 -12.52
N TRP A 57 -17.12 -25.28 -13.50
CA TRP A 57 -16.70 -23.91 -13.78
C TRP A 57 -17.10 -22.91 -12.67
N LEU A 58 -18.36 -22.94 -12.20
CA LEU A 58 -18.79 -22.06 -11.11
C LEU A 58 -18.06 -22.38 -9.80
N ALA A 59 -17.82 -23.68 -9.54
CA ALA A 59 -16.99 -24.11 -8.40
C ALA A 59 -15.58 -23.54 -8.50
N PHE A 60 -14.95 -23.62 -9.68
CA PHE A 60 -13.62 -23.05 -9.92
C PHE A 60 -13.59 -21.53 -9.71
N MET A 61 -14.57 -20.81 -10.25
CA MET A 61 -14.68 -19.35 -10.06
C MET A 61 -14.88 -18.97 -8.59
N ALA A 62 -15.75 -19.68 -7.87
CA ALA A 62 -15.96 -19.46 -6.45
C ALA A 62 -14.68 -19.69 -5.65
N LEU A 63 -13.93 -20.76 -5.96
CA LEU A 63 -12.64 -21.05 -5.35
C LEU A 63 -11.60 -19.95 -5.62
N MET A 64 -11.49 -19.49 -6.87
CA MET A 64 -10.57 -18.40 -7.24
C MET A 64 -10.90 -17.10 -6.50
N LEU A 65 -12.19 -16.77 -6.35
CA LEU A 65 -12.62 -15.60 -5.59
C LEU A 65 -12.28 -15.73 -4.10
N LEU A 66 -12.52 -16.90 -3.49
CA LEU A 66 -12.13 -17.16 -2.10
C LEU A 66 -10.61 -17.01 -1.89
N VAL A 67 -9.80 -17.58 -2.78
CA VAL A 67 -8.33 -17.47 -2.73
C VAL A 67 -7.88 -16.02 -2.92
N SER A 68 -8.45 -15.30 -3.88
CA SER A 68 -8.13 -13.89 -4.11
C SER A 68 -8.48 -13.02 -2.90
N GLY A 69 -9.60 -13.31 -2.22
CA GLY A 69 -10.02 -12.62 -1.01
C GLY A 69 -9.05 -12.86 0.16
N VAL A 70 -8.47 -14.06 0.26
CA VAL A 70 -7.38 -14.33 1.22
C VAL A 70 -6.11 -13.58 0.84
N ALA A 71 -5.75 -13.58 -0.44
CA ALA A 71 -4.53 -12.94 -0.93
C ALA A 71 -4.53 -11.42 -0.73
N ILE A 72 -5.69 -10.77 -0.83
CA ILE A 72 -5.82 -9.31 -0.65
C ILE A 72 -5.92 -8.89 0.83
N MET A 73 -6.00 -9.83 1.77
CA MET A 73 -6.12 -9.55 3.22
C MET A 73 -5.00 -8.68 3.81
N PRO A 74 -3.71 -8.90 3.48
CA PRO A 74 -2.65 -8.05 4.03
C PRO A 74 -2.85 -6.57 3.67
N TRP A 75 -3.35 -6.30 2.47
CA TRP A 75 -3.61 -4.96 1.97
C TRP A 75 -4.88 -4.35 2.59
N LEU A 76 -5.98 -5.12 2.69
CA LEU A 76 -7.20 -4.71 3.42
C LEU A 76 -6.88 -4.37 4.88
N GLY A 77 -6.04 -5.17 5.54
CA GLY A 77 -5.63 -4.93 6.91
C GLY A 77 -4.81 -3.66 7.08
N ASP A 78 -3.83 -3.42 6.21
CA ASP A 78 -3.08 -2.17 6.24
C ASP A 78 -4.00 -0.96 6.03
N MET A 79 -4.97 -1.06 5.12
CA MET A 79 -5.96 -0.01 4.87
C MET A 79 -6.86 0.27 6.09
N PHE A 80 -7.45 -0.74 6.71
CA PHE A 80 -8.30 -0.56 7.89
C PHE A 80 -7.51 -0.10 9.10
N ASN A 81 -6.31 -0.64 9.30
CA ASN A 81 -5.43 -0.22 10.39
C ASN A 81 -5.03 1.25 10.23
N ARG A 82 -4.67 1.69 9.02
CA ARG A 82 -4.40 3.13 8.74
C ARG A 82 -5.61 4.01 9.04
N ARG A 83 -6.83 3.55 8.72
CA ARG A 83 -8.05 4.30 9.02
C ARG A 83 -8.29 4.40 10.53
N ALA A 84 -8.08 3.30 11.27
CA ALA A 84 -8.20 3.27 12.72
C ALA A 84 -7.16 4.19 13.38
N LEU A 85 -5.89 4.08 12.99
CA LEU A 85 -4.79 4.95 13.42
C LEU A 85 -5.10 6.43 13.16
N ARG A 86 -5.62 6.77 11.97
CA ARG A 86 -5.99 8.15 11.64
C ARG A 86 -7.09 8.69 12.54
N LYS A 87 -8.13 7.90 12.84
CA LYS A 87 -9.18 8.31 13.78
C LYS A 87 -8.63 8.57 15.19
N ILE A 88 -7.76 7.69 15.68
CA ILE A 88 -7.13 7.86 17.01
C ILE A 88 -6.25 9.12 17.02
N ASP A 89 -5.43 9.33 15.99
CA ASP A 89 -4.58 10.51 15.88
C ASP A 89 -5.42 11.81 15.79
N GLU A 90 -6.58 11.79 15.10
CA GLU A 90 -7.53 12.90 15.04
C GLU A 90 -8.18 13.19 16.41
N GLU A 91 -8.68 12.17 17.12
CA GLU A 91 -9.25 12.32 18.46
C GLU A 91 -8.24 12.91 19.45
N GLU A 92 -7.00 12.40 19.44
CA GLU A 92 -5.93 12.94 20.29
C GLU A 92 -5.60 14.39 19.96
N MET A 93 -5.65 14.77 18.67
CA MET A 93 -5.47 16.16 18.25
C MET A 93 -6.59 17.07 18.79
N TYR A 94 -7.85 16.64 18.74
CA TYR A 94 -8.96 17.41 19.31
C TYR A 94 -8.83 17.55 20.82
N ARG A 95 -8.51 16.47 21.54
CA ARG A 95 -8.29 16.53 23.01
C ARG A 95 -7.14 17.45 23.38
N ALA A 96 -6.05 17.44 22.62
CA ALA A 96 -4.93 18.36 22.84
C ALA A 96 -5.33 19.83 22.61
N ARG A 97 -6.16 20.11 21.61
CA ARG A 97 -6.71 21.46 21.37
C ARG A 97 -7.65 21.91 22.49
N ASP A 98 -8.54 21.04 22.95
CA ASP A 98 -9.45 21.35 24.05
C ASP A 98 -8.68 21.63 25.36
N ALA A 99 -7.63 20.84 25.63
CA ALA A 99 -6.74 21.07 26.75
C ALA A 99 -6.03 22.44 26.67
N LEU A 100 -5.59 22.84 25.46
CA LEU A 100 -5.00 24.16 25.23
C LEU A 100 -6.01 25.31 25.29
N ALA A 101 -7.28 25.06 24.98
CA ALA A 101 -8.35 26.03 25.14
C ALA A 101 -8.69 26.27 26.61
N ALA A 102 -8.61 25.24 27.45
CA ALA A 102 -8.80 25.33 28.89
C ALA A 102 -7.57 25.93 29.61
N ASP A 103 -6.37 25.50 29.21
CA ASP A 103 -5.10 25.97 29.76
C ASP A 103 -4.09 26.21 28.62
N PRO A 104 -3.91 27.49 28.20
CA PRO A 104 -2.96 27.85 27.14
C PRO A 104 -1.49 27.54 27.47
N GLU A 105 -1.14 27.41 28.75
CA GLU A 105 0.21 27.09 29.21
C GLU A 105 0.47 25.59 29.33
N ASN A 106 -0.49 24.73 28.98
CA ASN A 106 -0.30 23.28 29.01
C ASN A 106 0.71 22.82 27.93
N HIS A 107 2.00 22.82 28.29
CA HIS A 107 3.09 22.48 27.38
C HIS A 107 3.00 21.03 26.86
N LEU A 108 2.51 20.10 27.69
CA LEU A 108 2.36 18.69 27.30
C LEU A 108 1.30 18.54 26.20
N ALA A 109 0.16 19.21 26.34
CA ALA A 109 -0.87 19.23 25.30
C ALA A 109 -0.32 19.82 23.98
N ARG A 110 0.54 20.84 24.09
CA ARG A 110 1.20 21.45 22.93
C ARG A 110 2.20 20.51 22.25
N VAL A 111 2.97 19.70 23.01
CA VAL A 111 3.85 18.65 22.45
C VAL A 111 3.03 17.59 21.73
N VAL A 112 1.94 17.10 22.34
CA VAL A 112 1.05 16.11 21.70
C VAL A 112 0.48 16.64 20.39
N LEU A 113 0.01 17.89 20.38
CA LEU A 113 -0.50 18.55 19.18
C LEU A 113 0.58 18.65 18.09
N ALA A 114 1.80 19.06 18.45
CA ALA A 114 2.92 19.15 17.53
C ALA A 114 3.25 17.79 16.89
N GLU A 115 3.26 16.70 17.66
CA GLU A 115 3.51 15.36 17.13
C GLU A 115 2.43 14.90 16.15
N LYS A 116 1.15 15.19 16.43
CA LYS A 116 0.06 14.87 15.49
C LYS A 116 0.15 15.69 14.22
N LEU A 117 0.49 16.98 14.31
CA LEU A 117 0.71 17.83 13.14
C LEU A 117 1.87 17.33 12.28
N TYR A 118 2.96 16.87 12.90
CA TYR A 118 4.10 16.27 12.20
C TYR A 118 3.67 15.01 11.43
N LYS A 119 2.92 14.09 12.07
CA LYS A 119 2.40 12.88 11.40
C LYS A 119 1.46 13.18 10.24
N LEU A 120 0.73 14.29 10.29
CA LEU A 120 -0.15 14.77 9.22
C LEU A 120 0.61 15.46 8.08
N GLY A 121 1.94 15.58 8.17
CA GLY A 121 2.79 16.26 7.18
C GLY A 121 2.77 17.79 7.29
N ARG A 122 2.15 18.36 8.33
CA ARG A 122 2.10 19.80 8.59
C ARG A 122 3.32 20.22 9.40
N LEU A 123 4.50 20.06 8.78
CA LEU A 123 5.80 20.20 9.45
C LEU A 123 6.02 21.61 10.04
N ASP A 124 5.60 22.65 9.32
CA ASP A 124 5.80 24.04 9.77
C ASP A 124 5.04 24.32 11.08
N GLU A 125 3.75 23.95 11.16
CA GLU A 125 2.93 24.12 12.35
C GLU A 125 3.40 23.23 13.52
N ALA A 126 3.86 22.01 13.20
CA ALA A 126 4.42 21.12 14.20
C ALA A 126 5.66 21.73 14.88
N ILE A 127 6.54 22.37 14.10
CA ILE A 127 7.74 23.05 14.62
C ILE A 127 7.33 24.23 15.51
N GLU A 128 6.37 25.06 15.10
CA GLU A 128 5.89 26.21 15.89
C GLU A 128 5.38 25.78 17.27
N HIS A 129 4.53 24.76 17.33
CA HIS A 129 3.99 24.27 18.60
C HIS A 129 5.08 23.64 19.50
N LEU A 130 6.00 22.86 18.92
CA LEU A 130 7.08 22.23 19.69
C LEU A 130 8.11 23.26 20.18
N GLU A 131 8.43 24.27 19.37
CA GLU A 131 9.34 25.36 19.73
C GLU A 131 8.81 26.13 20.94
N TYR A 132 7.55 26.54 20.93
CA TYR A 132 6.92 27.19 22.07
C TYR A 132 6.98 26.33 23.34
N ALA A 133 6.71 25.03 23.23
CA ALA A 133 6.72 24.12 24.38
C ALA A 133 8.13 23.97 24.99
N VAL A 134 9.16 23.92 24.14
CA VAL A 134 10.56 23.83 24.56
C VAL A 134 11.06 25.13 25.20
N GLU A 135 10.66 26.29 24.67
CA GLU A 135 11.03 27.60 25.21
C GLU A 135 10.35 27.87 26.55
N SER A 136 9.06 27.51 26.66
CA SER A 136 8.26 27.79 27.85
C SER A 136 8.56 26.84 29.02
N SER A 137 9.06 25.63 28.76
CA SER A 137 9.40 24.66 29.81
C SER A 137 10.78 24.01 29.62
N PRO A 138 11.81 24.53 30.31
CA PRO A 138 13.14 23.94 30.32
C PRO A 138 13.21 22.53 30.94
N ALA A 139 12.16 22.07 31.63
CA ALA A 139 12.10 20.74 32.25
C ALA A 139 11.70 19.63 31.26
N LEU A 140 10.87 19.96 30.27
CA LEU A 140 10.38 19.08 29.19
C LEU A 140 11.38 19.00 28.03
N SER A 141 12.69 19.14 28.27
CA SER A 141 13.54 19.77 27.25
C SER A 141 14.55 18.87 26.54
N ARG A 142 14.91 17.69 27.04
CA ARG A 142 16.01 16.95 26.39
C ARG A 142 15.55 16.20 25.14
N LEU A 143 14.43 15.48 25.22
CA LEU A 143 13.90 14.68 24.10
C LEU A 143 13.27 15.58 23.04
N GLU A 144 12.52 16.58 23.49
CA GLU A 144 11.76 17.53 22.71
C GLU A 144 12.69 18.46 21.92
N ARG A 145 13.82 18.91 22.51
CA ARG A 145 14.87 19.62 21.75
C ARG A 145 15.48 18.76 20.66
N GLY A 146 15.69 17.47 20.91
CA GLY A 146 16.17 16.52 19.91
C GLY A 146 15.20 16.41 18.73
N LYS A 147 13.90 16.24 19.02
CA LYS A 147 12.83 16.24 18.02
C LYS A 147 12.80 17.56 17.23
N LEU A 148 12.79 18.70 17.91
CA LEU A 148 12.76 20.03 17.28
C LEU A 148 13.94 20.24 16.33
N GLN A 149 15.16 19.86 16.74
CA GLN A 149 16.33 19.94 15.87
C GLN A 149 16.21 19.02 14.65
N SER A 150 15.67 17.81 14.81
CA SER A 150 15.44 16.89 13.69
C SER A 150 14.41 17.45 12.70
N TRP A 151 13.30 18.01 13.19
CA TRP A 151 12.23 18.57 12.36
C TRP A 151 12.68 19.85 11.65
N LYS A 152 13.44 20.73 12.32
CA LYS A 152 14.03 21.92 11.68
C LYS A 152 15.04 21.54 10.58
N ARG A 153 15.81 20.47 10.77
CA ARG A 153 16.67 19.93 9.70
C ARG A 153 15.81 19.47 8.53
N GLU A 154 14.78 18.67 8.77
CA GLU A 154 13.85 18.21 7.73
C GLU A 154 13.19 19.37 6.98
N GLN A 155 12.73 20.40 7.70
CA GLN A 155 12.17 21.61 7.11
C GLN A 155 13.21 22.33 6.23
N ALA A 156 14.45 22.46 6.70
CA ALA A 156 15.53 23.05 5.92
C ALA A 156 15.88 22.21 4.68
N PHE A 157 15.85 20.87 4.77
CA PHE A 157 16.01 19.97 3.63
C PHE A 157 14.88 20.15 2.62
N ALA A 158 13.62 20.22 3.06
CA ALA A 158 12.46 20.44 2.21
C ALA A 158 12.50 21.81 1.51
N GLN A 159 12.79 22.88 2.26
CA GLN A 159 12.86 24.25 1.73
C GLN A 159 14.01 24.43 0.74
N ARG A 160 15.19 23.86 1.02
CA ARG A 160 16.37 23.95 0.14
C ARG A 160 16.37 22.88 -0.94
N LYS A 161 15.35 22.00 -0.97
CA LYS A 161 15.28 20.80 -1.80
C LYS A 161 16.60 20.04 -1.77
N LEU A 162 17.18 19.79 -0.60
CA LEU A 162 18.47 19.10 -0.48
C LEU A 162 18.26 17.58 -0.41
N VAL A 163 19.22 16.81 -0.92
CA VAL A 163 19.25 15.34 -0.86
C VAL A 163 20.56 14.85 -0.26
N LEU A 164 20.49 13.82 0.58
CA LEU A 164 21.67 13.18 1.17
C LEU A 164 22.18 12.09 0.24
N CYS A 165 23.49 12.06 0.00
CA CYS A 165 24.10 10.99 -0.78
C CYS A 165 24.05 9.65 0.01
N PRO A 166 23.44 8.57 -0.53
CA PRO A 166 23.33 7.30 0.19
C PRO A 166 24.69 6.60 0.37
N MET A 167 25.70 6.97 -0.43
CA MET A 167 27.03 6.36 -0.37
C MET A 167 27.98 7.04 0.62
N CYS A 168 27.87 8.35 0.85
CA CYS A 168 28.81 9.09 1.70
C CYS A 168 28.17 10.06 2.71
N GLY A 169 26.85 10.24 2.67
CA GLY A 169 26.11 11.11 3.59
C GLY A 169 26.22 12.61 3.31
N SER A 170 26.87 13.03 2.23
CA SER A 170 27.00 14.46 1.91
C SER A 170 25.68 15.11 1.49
N GLU A 171 25.52 16.39 1.80
CA GLU A 171 24.38 17.20 1.36
C GLU A 171 24.57 17.67 -0.09
N ASN A 172 23.56 17.45 -0.93
CA ASN A 172 23.58 17.80 -2.35
C ASN A 172 22.29 18.56 -2.71
N PRO A 173 22.31 19.41 -3.74
CA PRO A 173 21.08 19.95 -4.34
C PRO A 173 20.15 18.84 -4.80
N GLY A 174 18.83 19.02 -4.70
CA GLY A 174 17.86 17.96 -4.99
C GLY A 174 17.78 17.55 -6.45
N GLU A 175 18.20 18.43 -7.34
CA GLU A 175 18.35 18.14 -8.77
C GLU A 175 19.73 17.53 -9.11
N ALA A 176 20.60 17.31 -8.12
CA ALA A 176 21.92 16.74 -8.35
C ALA A 176 21.80 15.29 -8.80
N ARG A 177 22.23 15.02 -10.04
CA ARG A 177 22.32 13.66 -10.58
C ARG A 177 23.53 12.88 -10.06
N ARG A 178 24.53 13.58 -9.52
CA ARG A 178 25.75 13.01 -8.96
C ARG A 178 26.13 13.74 -7.68
N CYS A 179 26.73 13.00 -6.76
CA CYS A 179 27.23 13.55 -5.50
C CYS A 179 28.41 14.50 -5.73
N ILE A 180 28.35 15.71 -5.16
CA ILE A 180 29.41 16.72 -5.23
C ILE A 180 30.70 16.28 -4.51
N GLN A 181 30.59 15.35 -3.57
CA GLN A 181 31.72 14.89 -2.75
C GLN A 181 32.33 13.57 -3.24
N CYS A 182 31.52 12.54 -3.49
CA CYS A 182 32.02 11.20 -3.87
C CYS A 182 31.74 10.80 -5.33
N GLY A 183 31.00 11.62 -6.08
CA GLY A 183 30.70 11.36 -7.50
C GLY A 183 29.69 10.24 -7.78
N SER A 184 29.15 9.57 -6.76
CA SER A 184 28.14 8.51 -6.95
C SER A 184 26.88 9.06 -7.63
N PRO A 185 26.23 8.32 -8.54
CA PRO A 185 24.94 8.71 -9.07
C PRO A 185 23.94 8.79 -7.92
N ILE A 186 23.22 9.91 -7.84
CA ILE A 186 22.29 10.18 -6.75
C ILE A 186 20.89 9.67 -7.08
N GLU A 187 20.61 9.23 -8.33
CA GLU A 187 19.31 8.72 -8.82
C GLU A 187 18.39 8.33 -7.69
N THR A 188 17.62 9.33 -7.25
CA THR A 188 17.18 9.39 -5.87
C THR A 188 16.23 8.23 -5.65
N LEU A 189 16.63 7.30 -4.79
CA LEU A 189 15.70 6.32 -4.21
C LEU A 189 14.46 7.05 -3.66
N ALA A 190 14.62 8.31 -3.23
CA ALA A 190 13.54 9.24 -2.91
C ALA A 190 12.65 9.61 -4.12
N ALA A 191 13.16 10.11 -5.26
CA ALA A 191 12.28 10.35 -6.43
C ALA A 191 11.70 9.06 -7.02
N LEU A 192 12.40 7.93 -6.93
CA LEU A 192 11.87 6.62 -7.32
C LEU A 192 10.72 6.20 -6.37
N LYS A 193 10.87 6.45 -5.07
CA LYS A 193 9.84 6.21 -4.04
C LYS A 193 8.68 7.20 -4.13
N GLU A 194 8.92 8.48 -4.40
CA GLU A 194 7.89 9.50 -4.62
C GLU A 194 7.11 9.25 -5.91
N TRP A 195 7.81 8.89 -7.00
CA TRP A 195 7.19 8.45 -8.25
C TRP A 195 6.35 7.18 -8.05
N ALA A 196 6.88 6.19 -7.34
CA ALA A 196 6.15 4.95 -7.05
C ALA A 196 5.01 5.15 -6.03
N ALA A 197 5.13 6.08 -5.10
CA ALA A 197 4.12 6.43 -4.10
C ALA A 197 3.02 7.35 -4.65
N GLN A 198 3.21 7.91 -5.85
CA GLN A 198 2.19 8.72 -6.49
C GLN A 198 0.96 7.85 -6.79
N GLU A 199 -0.17 8.16 -6.17
CA GLU A 199 -1.40 7.36 -6.23
C GLU A 199 -1.86 7.08 -7.68
N GLN A 200 -1.59 8.02 -8.59
CA GLN A 200 -1.87 7.87 -10.01
C GLN A 200 -1.02 6.81 -10.71
N VAL A 201 0.24 6.61 -10.31
CA VAL A 201 1.12 5.58 -10.88
C VAL A 201 0.66 4.20 -10.44
N VAL A 202 0.34 4.05 -9.15
CA VAL A 202 -0.21 2.79 -8.61
C VAL A 202 -1.53 2.43 -9.31
N GLN A 203 -2.44 3.39 -9.49
CA GLN A 203 -3.69 3.16 -10.22
C GLN A 203 -3.46 2.81 -11.70
N LYS A 204 -2.51 3.46 -12.38
CA LYS A 204 -2.19 3.15 -13.79
C LYS A 204 -1.59 1.75 -13.94
N VAL A 205 -0.66 1.38 -13.07
CA VAL A 205 -0.05 0.04 -13.06
C VAL A 205 -1.10 -1.01 -12.72
N LEU A 206 -1.96 -0.77 -11.72
CA LEU A 206 -3.04 -1.68 -11.36
C LEU A 206 -4.06 -1.84 -12.49
N ARG A 207 -4.49 -0.75 -13.13
CA ARG A 207 -5.40 -0.81 -14.30
C ARG A 207 -4.76 -1.54 -15.47
N ALA A 208 -3.50 -1.22 -15.79
CA ALA A 208 -2.76 -1.93 -16.84
C ALA A 208 -2.67 -3.43 -16.53
N TRP A 209 -2.35 -3.79 -15.30
CA TRP A 209 -2.30 -5.18 -14.87
C TRP A 209 -3.66 -5.88 -14.96
N LEU A 210 -4.74 -5.27 -14.46
CA LEU A 210 -6.09 -5.79 -14.59
C LEU A 210 -6.52 -5.96 -16.05
N THR A 211 -6.19 -5.00 -16.93
CA THR A 211 -6.49 -5.12 -18.36
C THR A 211 -5.71 -6.25 -19.02
N VAL A 212 -4.42 -6.42 -18.69
CA VAL A 212 -3.60 -7.53 -19.19
C VAL A 212 -4.18 -8.87 -18.72
N MET A 213 -4.55 -8.99 -17.44
CA MET A 213 -5.16 -10.20 -16.89
C MET A 213 -6.51 -10.54 -17.53
N ALA A 214 -7.37 -9.54 -17.76
CA ALA A 214 -8.65 -9.72 -18.43
C ALA A 214 -8.45 -10.18 -19.88
N VAL A 215 -7.53 -9.55 -20.62
CA VAL A 215 -7.18 -9.95 -22.00
C VAL A 215 -6.62 -11.36 -22.04
N LEU A 216 -5.70 -11.71 -21.14
CA LEU A 216 -5.14 -13.06 -21.07
C LEU A 216 -6.22 -14.11 -20.76
N THR A 217 -7.18 -13.78 -19.90
CA THR A 217 -8.29 -14.68 -19.56
C THR A 217 -9.22 -14.90 -20.76
N VAL A 218 -9.58 -13.83 -21.48
CA VAL A 218 -10.39 -13.92 -22.71
C VAL A 218 -9.63 -14.70 -23.79
N LEU A 219 -8.35 -14.41 -24.01
CA LEU A 219 -7.52 -15.13 -24.98
C LEU A 219 -7.38 -16.62 -24.61
N SER A 220 -7.22 -16.94 -23.33
CA SER A 220 -7.18 -18.33 -22.86
C SER A 220 -8.51 -19.05 -23.08
N PHE A 221 -9.64 -18.36 -22.88
CA PHE A 221 -10.97 -18.92 -23.13
C PHE A 221 -11.22 -19.15 -24.62
N VAL A 222 -10.85 -18.18 -25.47
CA VAL A 222 -10.92 -18.31 -26.93
C VAL A 222 -10.00 -19.42 -27.43
N PHE A 223 -8.80 -19.57 -26.87
CA PHE A 223 -7.89 -20.66 -27.16
C PHE A 223 -8.48 -22.03 -26.83
N MET A 224 -9.22 -22.14 -25.73
CA MET A 224 -9.91 -23.37 -25.36
C MET A 224 -11.06 -23.74 -26.30
N LEU A 225 -11.73 -22.75 -26.91
CA LEU A 225 -12.80 -22.95 -27.89
C LEU A 225 -12.28 -23.38 -29.28
N LEU A 226 -10.97 -23.24 -29.53
CA LEU A 226 -10.36 -23.62 -30.80
C LEU A 226 -10.20 -25.15 -30.91
N PRO A 227 -10.37 -25.75 -32.12
CA PRO A 227 -10.07 -27.15 -32.37
C PRO A 227 -8.60 -27.48 -32.08
N LEU A 228 -8.33 -28.72 -31.65
CA LEU A 228 -7.00 -29.17 -31.23
C LEU A 228 -5.92 -28.92 -32.29
N GLU A 229 -6.26 -29.05 -33.57
CA GLU A 229 -5.37 -28.79 -34.70
C GLU A 229 -4.94 -27.32 -34.79
N MET A 230 -5.86 -26.38 -34.51
CA MET A 230 -5.57 -24.95 -34.53
C MET A 230 -4.78 -24.50 -33.30
N GLN A 231 -4.96 -25.15 -32.15
CA GLN A 231 -4.21 -24.84 -30.93
C GLN A 231 -2.69 -25.01 -31.13
N GLY A 232 -2.28 -26.07 -31.84
CA GLY A 232 -0.88 -26.30 -32.19
C GLY A 232 -0.32 -25.20 -33.11
N VAL A 233 -1.08 -24.78 -34.11
CA VAL A 233 -0.66 -23.72 -35.04
C VAL A 233 -0.52 -22.36 -34.31
N VAL A 234 -1.48 -22.02 -33.47
CA VAL A 234 -1.50 -20.76 -32.71
C VAL A 234 -0.33 -20.68 -31.72
N THR A 235 -0.01 -21.79 -31.03
CA THR A 235 1.13 -21.82 -30.08
C THR A 235 2.47 -21.68 -30.78
N ILE A 236 2.68 -22.37 -31.91
CA ILE A 236 3.90 -22.24 -32.71
C ILE A 236 4.06 -20.81 -33.25
N ALA A 237 2.98 -20.22 -33.78
CA ALA A 237 3.00 -18.84 -34.27
C ALA A 237 3.33 -17.84 -33.14
N ALA A 238 2.74 -18.00 -31.95
CA ALA A 238 3.02 -17.14 -30.80
C ALA A 238 4.49 -17.21 -30.36
N LEU A 239 5.09 -18.40 -30.36
CA LEU A 239 6.51 -18.59 -30.04
C LEU A 239 7.44 -17.91 -31.06
N ILE A 240 7.12 -18.02 -32.36
CA ILE A 240 7.89 -17.37 -33.43
C ILE A 240 7.84 -15.84 -33.29
N VAL A 241 6.64 -15.29 -33.11
CA VAL A 241 6.45 -13.83 -32.94
C VAL A 241 7.12 -13.33 -31.66
N GLY A 242 6.98 -14.08 -30.55
CA GLY A 242 7.60 -13.75 -29.27
C GLY A 242 9.13 -13.76 -29.35
N ALA A 243 9.72 -14.79 -29.98
CA ALA A 243 11.16 -14.87 -30.20
C ALA A 243 11.68 -13.73 -31.09
N TRP A 244 10.97 -13.42 -32.19
CA TRP A 244 11.33 -12.30 -33.06
C TRP A 244 11.29 -10.95 -32.30
N PHE A 245 10.23 -10.70 -31.54
CA PHE A 245 10.08 -9.47 -30.75
C PHE A 245 11.19 -9.35 -29.69
N PHE A 246 11.48 -10.42 -28.97
CA PHE A 246 12.54 -10.47 -27.96
C PHE A 246 13.91 -10.15 -28.55
N LEU A 247 14.29 -10.82 -29.64
CA LEU A 247 15.56 -10.59 -30.32
C LEU A 247 15.70 -9.15 -30.82
N ASN A 248 14.61 -8.58 -31.36
CA ASN A 248 14.63 -7.21 -31.87
C ASN A 248 14.76 -6.18 -30.72
N ARG A 249 14.10 -6.40 -29.58
CA ARG A 249 14.22 -5.55 -28.38
C ARG A 249 15.60 -5.64 -27.75
N VAL A 250 16.19 -6.84 -27.67
CA VAL A 250 17.57 -7.02 -27.18
C VAL A 250 18.58 -6.30 -28.08
N LYS A 251 18.38 -6.36 -29.40
CA LYS A 251 19.23 -5.66 -30.38
C LYS A 251 19.14 -4.14 -30.23
N ALA A 252 17.93 -3.59 -30.02
CA ALA A 252 17.72 -2.17 -29.78
C ALA A 252 18.32 -1.69 -28.45
N TRP A 253 18.22 -2.50 -27.39
CA TRP A 253 18.78 -2.14 -26.07
C TRP A 253 20.33 -2.05 -26.09
N LYS A 254 21.00 -2.94 -26.82
CA LYS A 254 22.46 -2.87 -27.02
C LYS A 254 22.95 -1.63 -27.78
N GLN A 255 22.06 -0.88 -28.42
CA GLN A 255 22.42 0.36 -29.14
C GLN A 255 22.24 1.62 -28.27
N THR A 256 21.55 1.50 -27.12
CA THR A 256 21.25 2.61 -26.20
C THR A 256 22.12 2.65 -24.96
N VAL A 257 22.96 1.61 -24.76
CA VAL A 257 23.95 1.48 -23.68
C VAL A 257 25.33 1.59 -24.30
#